data_AF-A0A937LEA4-F1
#
_entry.id   AF-A0A937LEA4-F1
#
_cell.length_a   1.000
_cell.length_b   1.000
_cell.length_c   1.000
_cell.angle_alpha   90.00
_cell.angle_beta   90.00
_cell.angle_gamma   90.00
#
_symmetry.space_group_name_H-M   'P 1'
#
loop_
_entity.id
_entity.type
_entity.pdbx_description
1 polymer ?
#
loop_
_entity_poly.entity_id
_entity_poly.type
_entity_poly.pdbx_seq_one_letter_code
_entity_poly.pdbx_strand_id
1 'polypeptide(L)'
;MLVGKELLDKARSLSNRPEDDIARGCGYVGPSGRLLKKSFYRALVEAKAEAQGWQLPRSSGTTGGGSRGRQAEFRTRVHGNGNLLIGHAYTRRLGLEPGQEFRIELHRDSGAIWLLPLDDTTDQADPSQPCSESQPAEIVSAD
;
A
#
# COMPACT_ATOMS: atom_id res chain seq x y z
N MET A 1 -17.82 -12.42 -8.44
CA MET A 1 -19.09 -12.32 -7.70
C MET A 1 -20.21 -12.06 -8.70
N LEU A 2 -21.33 -12.76 -8.58
CA LEU A 2 -22.49 -12.62 -9.46
C LEU A 2 -23.33 -11.38 -9.10
N VAL A 3 -23.98 -10.76 -10.08
CA VAL A 3 -24.86 -9.60 -9.91
C VAL A 3 -26.15 -9.74 -10.73
N GLY A 4 -27.15 -8.90 -10.47
CA GLY A 4 -28.37 -8.84 -11.28
C GLY A 4 -29.14 -10.18 -11.35
N LYS A 5 -29.63 -10.51 -12.55
CA LYS A 5 -30.44 -11.71 -12.78
C LYS A 5 -29.68 -13.01 -12.47
N GLU A 6 -28.41 -13.11 -12.83
CA GLU A 6 -27.59 -14.30 -12.57
C GLU A 6 -27.43 -14.57 -11.07
N LEU A 7 -27.31 -13.51 -10.26
CA LEU A 7 -27.29 -13.62 -8.81
C LEU A 7 -28.60 -14.19 -8.27
N LEU A 8 -29.75 -13.73 -8.79
CA LEU A 8 -31.06 -14.19 -8.35
C LEU A 8 -31.30 -15.66 -8.72
N ASP A 9 -30.91 -16.07 -9.92
CA ASP A 9 -31.12 -17.44 -10.40
C ASP A 9 -30.21 -18.42 -9.63
N LYS A 10 -28.94 -18.05 -9.42
CA LYS A 10 -28.03 -18.86 -8.60
C LYS A 10 -28.46 -18.91 -7.14
N ALA A 11 -28.86 -17.79 -6.55
CA ALA A 11 -29.34 -17.76 -5.17
C ALA A 11 -30.60 -18.61 -4.99
N ARG A 12 -31.52 -18.61 -5.96
CA ARG A 12 -32.69 -19.49 -5.97
C ARG A 12 -32.30 -20.97 -6.04
N SER A 13 -31.35 -21.33 -6.88
CA SER A 13 -30.86 -22.72 -6.99
C SER A 13 -30.21 -23.26 -5.71
N LEU A 14 -29.69 -22.37 -4.86
CA LEU A 14 -29.02 -22.72 -3.60
C LEU A 14 -29.87 -22.43 -2.35
N SER A 15 -31.16 -22.11 -2.52
CA SER A 15 -32.06 -21.70 -1.44
C SER A 15 -32.28 -22.74 -0.33
N ASN A 16 -31.89 -24.00 -0.57
CA ASN A 16 -31.87 -25.07 0.43
C ASN A 16 -30.64 -25.07 1.35
N ARG A 17 -29.69 -24.15 1.15
CA ARG A 17 -28.46 -24.02 1.92
C ARG A 17 -28.51 -22.81 2.86
N PRO A 18 -27.68 -22.76 3.91
CA PRO A 18 -27.55 -21.55 4.72
C PRO A 18 -27.05 -20.38 3.88
N GLU A 19 -27.47 -19.16 4.24
CA GLU A 19 -27.17 -17.92 3.51
C GLU A 19 -25.67 -17.73 3.23
N ASP A 20 -24.82 -18.19 4.15
CA ASP A 20 -23.37 -18.12 4.02
C ASP A 20 -22.84 -18.95 2.86
N ASP A 21 -23.41 -20.13 2.63
CA ASP A 21 -23.06 -21.01 1.52
C ASP A 21 -23.62 -20.51 0.20
N ILE A 22 -24.79 -19.87 0.22
CA ILE A 22 -25.36 -19.19 -0.94
C ILE A 22 -24.43 -18.04 -1.36
N ALA A 23 -24.02 -17.19 -0.42
CA ALA A 23 -23.11 -16.08 -0.67
C ALA A 23 -21.75 -16.57 -1.22
N ARG A 24 -21.22 -17.66 -0.67
CA ARG A 24 -20.02 -18.33 -1.21
C ARG A 24 -20.24 -18.83 -2.64
N GLY A 25 -21.34 -19.53 -2.90
CA GLY A 25 -21.71 -20.04 -4.22
C GLY A 25 -21.94 -18.95 -5.27
N CYS A 26 -22.32 -17.74 -4.84
CA CYS A 26 -22.44 -16.55 -5.68
C CYS A 26 -21.13 -15.74 -5.81
N GLY A 27 -20.04 -16.19 -5.18
CA GLY A 27 -18.71 -15.61 -5.28
C GLY A 27 -18.46 -14.40 -4.37
N TYR A 28 -19.21 -14.24 -3.28
CA TYR A 28 -19.04 -13.16 -2.30
C TYR A 28 -18.05 -13.52 -1.20
N VAL A 29 -16.84 -13.88 -1.59
CA VAL A 29 -15.74 -14.26 -0.68
C VAL A 29 -14.53 -13.40 -1.01
N GLY A 30 -13.91 -12.83 0.03
CA GLY A 30 -12.68 -12.06 -0.10
C GLY A 30 -11.44 -12.95 -0.24
N PRO A 31 -10.28 -12.38 -0.59
CA PRO A 31 -9.04 -13.13 -0.78
C PRO A 31 -8.57 -13.87 0.49
N SER A 32 -8.95 -13.40 1.67
CA SER A 32 -8.66 -14.05 2.96
C SER A 32 -9.67 -15.15 3.33
N GLY A 33 -10.59 -15.53 2.44
CA GLY A 33 -11.70 -16.45 2.74
C GLY A 33 -12.85 -15.82 3.54
N ARG A 34 -12.77 -14.52 3.86
CA ARG A 34 -13.83 -13.82 4.61
C ARG A 34 -15.08 -13.64 3.74
N LEU A 35 -16.24 -13.97 4.30
CA LEU A 35 -17.51 -13.79 3.61
C LEU A 35 -17.94 -12.31 3.55
N LEU A 36 -18.32 -11.85 2.37
CA LEU A 36 -18.72 -10.48 2.10
C LEU A 36 -20.25 -10.31 2.17
N LYS A 37 -20.85 -10.62 3.32
CA LYS A 37 -22.32 -10.61 3.53
C LYS A 37 -22.98 -9.28 3.15
N LYS A 38 -22.40 -8.15 3.59
CA LYS A 38 -22.94 -6.81 3.30
C LYS A 38 -23.07 -6.54 1.80
N SER A 39 -22.06 -6.90 1.02
CA SER A 39 -22.12 -6.75 -0.45
C SER A 39 -23.08 -7.74 -1.10
N PHE A 40 -23.18 -8.96 -0.56
CA PHE A 40 -24.13 -9.97 -1.06
C PHE A 40 -25.58 -9.51 -0.93
N TYR A 41 -25.99 -9.07 0.27
CA TYR A 41 -27.35 -8.56 0.46
C TYR A 41 -27.62 -7.29 -0.35
N ARG A 42 -26.64 -6.37 -0.44
CA ARG A 42 -26.79 -5.18 -1.28
C ARG A 42 -27.08 -5.56 -2.73
N ALA A 43 -26.29 -6.47 -3.29
CA ALA A 43 -26.47 -6.93 -4.66
C ALA A 43 -27.79 -7.69 -4.86
N LEU A 44 -28.27 -8.44 -3.87
CA LEU A 44 -29.60 -9.07 -3.91
C LEU A 44 -30.73 -8.04 -3.93
N VAL A 45 -30.62 -6.99 -3.12
CA VAL A 45 -31.62 -5.90 -3.09
C VAL A 45 -31.61 -5.12 -4.40
N GLU A 46 -30.43 -4.79 -4.92
CA GLU A 46 -30.28 -4.14 -6.23
C GLU A 46 -30.88 -5.00 -7.36
N ALA A 47 -30.56 -6.29 -7.40
CA ALA A 47 -31.07 -7.21 -8.41
C ALA A 47 -32.61 -7.38 -8.32
N LYS A 48 -33.17 -7.46 -7.11
CA LYS A 48 -34.63 -7.52 -6.92
C LYS A 48 -35.31 -6.22 -7.35
N ALA A 49 -34.72 -5.07 -7.02
CA ALA A 49 -35.26 -3.78 -7.41
C ALA A 49 -35.25 -3.60 -8.93
N GLU A 50 -34.13 -3.95 -9.58
CA GLU A 50 -34.02 -3.93 -11.04
C GLU A 50 -35.05 -4.86 -11.71
N ALA A 51 -35.24 -6.07 -11.17
CA ALA A 51 -36.27 -7.00 -11.64
C ALA A 51 -37.71 -6.48 -11.44
N GLN A 52 -37.93 -5.59 -10.47
CA GLN A 52 -39.21 -4.95 -10.18
C GLN A 52 -39.36 -3.57 -10.85
N GLY A 53 -38.37 -3.13 -11.64
CA GLY A 53 -38.38 -1.82 -12.30
C GLY A 53 -38.15 -0.63 -11.36
N TRP A 54 -37.70 -0.87 -10.13
CA TRP A 54 -37.35 0.18 -9.16
C TRP A 54 -35.84 0.44 -9.17
N GLN A 55 -35.44 1.70 -9.19
CA GLN A 55 -34.04 2.07 -8.99
C GLN A 55 -33.81 2.45 -7.53
N LEU A 56 -32.97 1.67 -6.82
CA LEU A 56 -32.51 2.09 -5.50
C LEU A 56 -31.77 3.44 -5.63
N PRO A 57 -31.97 4.38 -4.69
CA PRO A 57 -31.15 5.59 -4.65
C PRO A 57 -29.69 5.18 -4.56
N ARG A 58 -28.96 5.42 -5.65
CA ARG A 58 -27.53 5.14 -5.74
C ARG A 58 -26.86 6.12 -4.80
N SER A 59 -26.52 5.68 -3.59
CA SER A 59 -25.49 6.38 -2.83
C SER A 59 -24.24 6.35 -3.70
N SER A 60 -23.87 7.51 -4.23
CA SER A 60 -22.61 7.72 -4.95
C SER A 60 -21.47 7.37 -4.00
N GLY A 61 -21.09 6.09 -4.00
CA GLY A 61 -20.33 5.49 -2.92
C GLY A 61 -19.66 4.20 -3.38
N THR A 62 -18.83 4.33 -4.41
CA THR A 62 -17.62 3.52 -4.61
C THR A 62 -17.85 2.04 -4.94
N THR A 63 -18.24 1.76 -6.17
CA THR A 63 -17.73 0.60 -6.92
C THR A 63 -16.33 0.96 -7.43
N GLY A 64 -15.32 0.47 -6.72
CA GLY A 64 -13.92 0.69 -7.09
C GLY A 64 -13.02 0.27 -5.96
N GLY A 65 -12.51 -0.96 -6.04
CA GLY A 65 -11.41 -1.41 -5.21
C GLY A 65 -10.21 -0.48 -5.36
N GLY A 66 -9.47 -0.33 -4.27
CA GLY A 66 -8.33 0.56 -4.19
C GLY A 66 -8.50 1.44 -2.97
N SER A 67 -7.54 1.31 -2.06
CA SER A 67 -7.27 2.27 -1.01
C SER A 67 -7.46 3.72 -1.50
N ARG A 68 -8.66 4.28 -1.35
CA ARG A 68 -8.82 5.69 -0.98
C ARG A 68 -8.66 5.77 0.54
N GLY A 69 -7.61 5.11 1.04
CA GLY A 69 -6.99 5.53 2.27
C GLY A 69 -6.75 7.03 2.15
N ARG A 70 -6.99 7.72 3.27
CA ARG A 70 -6.72 9.15 3.44
C ARG A 70 -5.50 9.54 2.61
N GLN A 71 -5.65 10.53 1.74
CA GLN A 71 -4.51 11.09 1.02
C GLN A 71 -3.45 11.44 2.05
N ALA A 72 -2.18 11.16 1.75
CA ALA A 72 -1.08 11.51 2.64
C ALA A 72 -1.02 13.04 2.73
N GLU A 73 -1.60 13.60 3.80
CA GLU A 73 -1.62 15.06 4.06
C GLU A 73 -0.24 15.60 4.47
N PHE A 74 0.82 14.78 4.42
CA PHE A 74 2.15 15.08 4.97
C PHE A 74 2.10 15.52 6.44
N ARG A 75 1.12 14.99 7.17
CA ARG A 75 0.92 15.25 8.60
C ARG A 75 0.80 13.93 9.34
N THR A 76 1.46 13.87 10.49
CA THR A 76 1.32 12.79 11.47
C THR A 76 1.21 13.43 12.85
N ARG A 77 0.63 12.71 13.82
CA ARG A 77 0.49 13.17 15.20
C ARG A 77 1.26 12.22 16.10
N VAL A 78 1.80 12.75 17.19
CA VAL A 78 2.35 11.91 18.26
C VAL A 78 1.20 11.10 18.86
N HIS A 79 1.38 9.79 18.93
CA HIS A 79 0.38 8.88 19.50
C HIS A 79 0.36 9.03 21.03
N GLY A 80 -0.70 8.52 21.69
CA GLY A 80 -0.82 8.61 23.16
C GLY A 80 0.33 7.94 23.93
N ASN A 81 1.08 7.04 23.29
CA ASN A 81 2.28 6.40 23.84
C ASN A 81 3.59 7.18 23.58
N GLY A 82 3.52 8.37 22.99
CA GLY A 82 4.69 9.20 22.68
C GLY A 82 5.39 8.87 21.36
N ASN A 83 4.95 7.85 20.61
CA ASN A 83 5.59 7.46 19.36
C ASN A 83 5.09 8.30 18.18
N LEU A 84 6.00 8.54 17.24
CA LEU A 84 5.70 9.11 15.93
C LEU A 84 5.85 8.02 14.86
N LEU A 85 4.84 7.83 14.03
CA LEU A 85 4.86 6.83 12.97
C LEU A 85 4.92 7.50 11.60
N ILE A 86 5.84 7.02 10.76
CA ILE A 86 5.94 7.39 9.34
C ILE A 86 5.17 6.36 8.52
N GLY A 87 4.11 6.80 7.86
CA GLY A 87 3.28 5.92 7.05
C GLY A 87 3.99 5.42 5.79
N HIS A 88 3.59 4.23 5.31
CA HIS A 88 4.13 3.59 4.11
C HIS A 88 4.09 4.49 2.85
N ALA A 89 3.15 5.43 2.77
CA ALA A 89 3.07 6.35 1.63
C ALA A 89 4.31 7.24 1.50
N TYR A 90 4.96 7.59 2.61
CA TYR A 90 6.16 8.42 2.62
C TYR A 90 7.42 7.59 2.38
N THR A 91 7.55 6.45 3.07
CA THR A 91 8.72 5.56 2.90
C THR A 91 8.81 5.03 1.48
N ARG A 92 7.68 4.69 0.84
CA ARG A 92 7.67 4.31 -0.60
C ARG A 92 8.09 5.45 -1.52
N ARG A 93 7.70 6.70 -1.24
CA ARG A 93 8.10 7.87 -2.05
C ARG A 93 9.59 8.16 -1.93
N LEU A 94 10.19 7.86 -0.78
CA LEU A 94 11.63 7.92 -0.55
C LEU A 94 12.38 6.67 -1.04
N GLY A 95 11.69 5.64 -1.50
CA GLY A 95 12.31 4.38 -1.94
C GLY A 95 12.96 3.59 -0.82
N LEU A 96 12.48 3.72 0.41
CA LEU A 96 13.08 3.03 1.56
C LEU A 96 12.74 1.54 1.55
N GLU A 97 13.74 0.73 1.87
CA GLU A 97 13.62 -0.73 1.96
C GLU A 97 13.51 -1.20 3.42
N PRO A 98 12.80 -2.31 3.70
CA PRO A 98 12.79 -2.90 5.02
C PRO A 98 14.20 -3.29 5.47
N GLY A 99 14.59 -2.85 6.66
CA GLY A 99 15.93 -3.12 7.21
C GLY A 99 16.89 -1.93 7.12
N GLN A 100 16.57 -0.90 6.33
CA GLN A 100 17.38 0.33 6.32
C GLN A 100 17.36 1.03 7.67
N GLU A 101 18.53 1.45 8.12
CA GLU A 101 18.72 2.13 9.38
C GLU A 101 19.01 3.63 9.19
N PHE A 102 18.60 4.42 10.18
CA PHE A 102 18.78 5.86 10.16
C PHE A 102 19.30 6.35 11.51
N ARG A 103 20.25 7.28 11.49
CA ARG A 103 20.62 8.08 12.64
C ARG A 103 19.57 9.16 12.87
N ILE A 104 19.11 9.29 14.11
CA ILE A 104 18.18 10.34 14.52
C ILE A 104 18.96 11.52 15.07
N GLU A 105 18.75 12.69 14.48
CA GLU A 105 19.28 13.96 14.99
C GLU A 105 18.15 14.87 15.47
N LEU A 106 18.35 15.47 16.65
CA LEU A 106 17.38 16.34 17.29
C LEU A 106 17.86 17.79 17.23
N HIS A 107 17.18 18.62 16.44
CA HIS A 107 17.42 20.04 16.38
C HIS A 107 16.50 20.76 17.35
N ARG A 108 16.96 20.97 18.60
CA ARG A 108 16.16 21.55 19.68
C ARG A 108 15.69 22.97 19.38
N ASP A 109 16.52 23.77 18.70
CA ASP A 109 16.22 25.17 18.40
C ASP A 109 15.05 25.32 17.42
N SER A 110 14.93 24.41 16.44
CA SER A 110 13.84 24.40 15.47
C SER A 110 12.72 23.41 15.83
N GLY A 111 12.91 22.58 16.86
CA GLY A 111 12.02 21.47 17.20
C GLY A 111 11.93 20.38 16.12
N ALA A 112 12.94 20.27 15.25
CA ALA A 112 12.93 19.32 14.13
C ALA A 112 13.63 18.00 14.50
N ILE A 113 13.15 16.91 13.91
CA ILE A 113 13.76 15.58 13.97
C ILE A 113 14.23 15.24 12.57
N TRP A 114 15.53 14.98 12.41
CA TRP A 114 16.12 14.59 11.13
C TRP A 114 16.49 13.11 11.17
N LEU A 115 16.24 12.43 10.06
CA LEU A 115 16.61 11.04 9.84
C LEU A 115 17.69 11.02 8.76
N LEU A 116 18.89 10.61 9.13
CA LEU A 116 20.03 10.51 8.21
C LEU A 116 20.29 9.03 7.95
N PRO A 117 20.41 8.58 6.68
CA PRO A 117 20.78 7.21 6.39
C PRO A 117 22.08 6.84 7.13
N LEU A 118 22.10 5.67 7.75
CA LEU A 118 23.35 5.07 8.17
C LEU A 118 23.90 4.37 6.93
N ASP A 119 25.00 4.88 6.37
CA ASP A 119 25.64 4.21 5.24
C ASP A 119 26.08 2.81 5.71
N ASP A 120 25.54 1.77 5.09
CA ASP A 120 26.07 0.41 5.16
C ASP A 120 27.43 0.41 4.45
N THR A 121 28.45 0.95 5.12
CA THR A 121 29.85 0.81 4.69
C THR A 121 30.28 -0.63 4.91
N THR A 122 29.87 -1.49 3.99
CA THR A 122 30.52 -2.77 3.71
C THR A 122 31.01 -2.73 2.27
N ASP A 123 32.26 -2.33 2.14
CA ASP A 123 33.24 -2.70 1.12
C ASP A 123 32.77 -3.04 -0.32
N GLN A 124 32.98 -2.08 -1.20
CA GLN A 124 33.59 -2.32 -2.51
C GLN A 124 34.73 -1.31 -2.70
N ALA A 125 35.78 -1.43 -1.89
CA ALA A 125 37.11 -1.01 -2.31
C ALA A 125 37.63 -2.10 -3.25
N ASP A 126 37.57 -1.86 -4.55
CA ASP A 126 38.19 -2.71 -5.56
C ASP A 126 39.72 -2.75 -5.31
N PRO A 127 40.32 -3.90 -4.92
CA PRO A 127 41.74 -3.98 -4.61
C PRO A 127 42.60 -4.24 -5.87
N SER A 128 42.07 -4.00 -7.08
CA SER A 128 42.80 -4.28 -8.33
C SER A 128 43.23 -3.03 -9.10
N GLN A 129 43.89 -2.08 -8.41
CA GLN A 129 44.86 -1.21 -9.08
C GLN A 129 46.28 -1.57 -8.60
N PRO A 130 47.07 -2.31 -9.41
CA PRO A 130 48.46 -2.55 -9.08
C PRO A 130 49.24 -1.24 -9.13
N CYS A 131 50.07 -1.07 -8.10
CA CYS A 131 51.15 -0.10 -8.05
C CYS A 131 51.96 -0.13 -9.35
N SER A 132 52.07 1.00 -10.03
CA SER A 132 53.15 1.26 -10.97
C SER A 132 53.83 2.56 -10.58
N GLU A 133 54.77 2.40 -9.65
CA GLU A 133 55.93 3.25 -9.47
C GLU A 133 56.72 3.31 -10.79
N SER A 134 57.07 4.52 -11.26
CA SER A 134 58.33 4.89 -11.93
C SER A 134 58.20 6.25 -12.64
N GLN A 135 58.75 7.29 -12.03
CA GLN A 135 59.41 8.41 -12.74
C GLN A 135 60.60 7.85 -13.57
N PRO A 136 61.24 8.56 -14.53
CA PRO A 136 61.46 10.02 -14.57
C PRO A 136 61.53 10.66 -16.00
N ALA A 137 62.04 11.90 -16.03
CA ALA A 137 62.54 12.70 -17.16
C ALA A 137 61.49 13.58 -17.85
N GLU A 138 61.76 14.81 -18.29
CA GLU A 138 62.88 15.75 -18.17
C GLU A 138 62.34 17.08 -18.76
N ILE A 139 62.78 18.23 -18.23
CA ILE A 139 63.11 19.49 -18.92
C ILE A 139 62.07 20.11 -19.90
N VAL A 140 61.63 21.34 -19.65
CA VAL A 140 61.94 22.51 -20.49
C VAL A 140 61.70 23.81 -19.71
N SER A 141 62.72 24.66 -19.76
CA SER A 141 62.90 25.96 -19.14
C SER A 141 62.06 27.08 -19.76
N ALA A 142 61.84 28.11 -18.94
CA ALA A 142 61.85 29.56 -19.18
C ALA A 142 61.59 30.12 -20.60
N ASP A 143 60.63 31.03 -20.71
CA ASP A 143 60.90 32.49 -20.74
C ASP A 143 59.72 33.24 -20.08
#